data_AF-M1MTV2-F1
#
_entry.id   AF-M1MTV2-F1
#
_cell.length_a   1.000
_cell.length_b   1.000
_cell.length_c   1.000
_cell.angle_alpha   90.00
_cell.angle_beta   90.00
_cell.angle_gamma   90.00
#
_symmetry.space_group_name_H-M   'P 1'
#
loop_
_entity.id
_entity.type
_entity.pdbx_description
1 polymer ?
#
loop_
_entity_poly.entity_id
_entity_poly.type
_entity_poly.pdbx_seq_one_letter_code
_entity_poly.pdbx_strand_id
1 'polypeptide(L)'
;MTTPDTLTLDTLTVPEFGRAWFTALNTAATPGHGALLTGEVDLNGTAAALAAIVPDPDNAFPRVRQGEVGLKESLDLAAWVNGLDDPQQPVVLIIDVPSQAYGYVEELFGINYALATSVNALAQARLNGRPIISFIVGNAISGAFLATGLQSNRIVALDHEGVQVQVMSKKAAARITQRTVEELDKAAESVPAMAFDGASFATLGAVSEVITPQNPEAPTEEDLETARKTLVGALGDIRSDSDHSLRSRLESKEAHDSRALSLKVREVVNAQW
;
A
#
# COMPACT_ATOMS: atom_id res chain seq x y z
N MET A 1 1.86 51.27 20.54
CA MET A 1 1.34 50.46 19.40
C MET A 1 2.39 49.43 19.07
N THR A 2 2.31 48.28 19.71
CA THR A 2 3.15 47.11 19.44
C THR A 2 2.45 46.27 18.38
N THR A 3 3.13 46.04 17.27
CA THR A 3 2.73 45.09 16.22
C THR A 3 2.57 43.70 16.81
N PRO A 4 1.51 42.94 16.47
CA PRO A 4 1.36 41.58 16.96
C PRO A 4 2.35 40.66 16.25
N ASP A 5 3.06 39.86 17.04
CA ASP A 5 3.91 38.77 16.59
C ASP A 5 3.06 37.79 15.76
N THR A 6 3.40 37.65 14.48
CA THR A 6 2.98 36.53 13.65
C THR A 6 3.57 35.25 14.22
N LEU A 7 2.75 34.48 14.93
CA LEU A 7 3.00 33.07 15.22
C LEU A 7 3.14 32.33 13.88
N THR A 8 4.37 32.03 13.49
CA THR A 8 4.65 30.98 12.51
C THR A 8 4.17 29.67 13.10
N LEU A 9 3.03 29.17 12.61
CA LEU A 9 2.69 27.77 12.76
C LEU A 9 3.84 26.98 12.12
N ASP A 10 4.66 26.32 12.94
CA ASP A 10 5.52 25.25 12.47
C ASP A 10 4.62 24.26 11.73
N THR A 11 4.63 24.34 10.40
CA THR A 11 4.08 23.29 9.57
C THR A 11 4.98 22.09 9.76
N LEU A 12 4.65 21.23 10.72
CA LEU A 12 5.21 19.89 10.81
C LEU A 12 5.07 19.26 9.42
N THR A 13 6.17 19.16 8.69
CA THR A 13 6.26 18.45 7.43
C THR A 13 5.85 17.01 7.71
N VAL A 14 4.71 16.60 7.16
CA VAL A 14 4.29 15.19 7.22
C VAL A 14 5.33 14.40 6.42
N PRO A 15 5.94 13.35 6.99
CA PRO A 15 6.93 12.57 6.26
C PRO A 15 6.35 11.95 4.99
N GLU A 16 7.04 12.09 3.86
CA GLU A 16 6.66 11.48 2.58
C GLU A 16 7.37 10.14 2.39
N PHE A 17 7.03 9.13 3.21
CA PHE A 17 7.68 7.82 3.20
C PHE A 17 7.68 7.21 1.79
N GLY A 18 6.54 7.27 1.09
CA GLY A 18 6.41 6.73 -0.27
C GLY A 18 7.43 7.31 -1.25
N ARG A 19 7.64 8.64 -1.21
CA ARG A 19 8.63 9.31 -2.07
C ARG A 19 10.06 8.98 -1.65
N ALA A 20 10.35 8.97 -0.35
CA ALA A 20 11.68 8.68 0.19
C ALA A 20 12.14 7.28 -0.24
N TRP A 21 11.32 6.26 0.00
CA TRP A 21 11.63 4.87 -0.35
C TRP A 21 11.63 4.61 -1.85
N PHE A 22 10.72 5.21 -2.62
CA PHE A 22 10.76 5.14 -4.08
C PHE A 22 12.07 5.70 -4.60
N THR A 23 12.47 6.90 -4.17
CA THR A 23 13.67 7.58 -4.64
C THR A 23 14.93 6.78 -4.31
N ALA A 24 15.01 6.24 -3.10
CA ALA A 24 16.17 5.50 -2.63
C ALA A 24 16.32 4.12 -3.30
N LEU A 25 15.22 3.47 -3.66
CA LEU A 25 15.25 2.17 -4.35
C LEU A 25 15.40 2.29 -5.87
N ASN A 26 14.92 3.38 -6.47
CA ASN A 26 14.87 3.58 -7.90
C ASN A 26 16.26 3.64 -8.54
N THR A 27 16.51 2.76 -9.52
CA THR A 27 17.75 2.73 -10.31
C THR A 27 17.63 3.48 -11.64
N ALA A 28 16.43 3.92 -12.03
CA ALA A 28 16.21 4.65 -13.27
C ALA A 28 16.59 6.15 -13.14
N ALA A 29 17.15 6.72 -14.21
CA ALA A 29 17.74 8.07 -14.20
C ALA A 29 16.73 9.23 -14.10
N THR A 30 15.43 8.98 -14.29
CA THR A 30 14.42 10.03 -14.35
C THR A 30 13.27 9.73 -13.39
N PRO A 31 13.09 10.49 -12.30
CA PRO A 31 11.86 10.46 -11.54
C PRO A 31 10.71 10.98 -12.41
N GLY A 32 9.60 10.24 -12.44
CA GLY A 32 8.36 10.70 -13.06
C GLY A 32 7.87 12.01 -12.44
N HIS A 33 7.03 12.75 -13.17
CA HIS A 33 6.36 13.96 -12.66
C HIS A 33 4.88 13.64 -12.39
N GLY A 34 4.30 14.31 -11.39
CA GLY A 34 2.91 14.12 -10.96
C GLY A 34 2.74 13.06 -9.86
N ALA A 35 1.49 12.66 -9.63
CA ALA A 35 1.13 11.78 -8.53
C ALA A 35 1.64 10.32 -8.66
N LEU A 36 1.80 9.79 -9.87
CA LEU A 36 2.36 8.45 -10.10
C LEU A 36 3.84 8.55 -10.49
N LEU A 37 4.72 8.07 -9.62
CA LEU A 37 6.13 7.86 -9.94
C LEU A 37 6.32 6.45 -10.49
N THR A 38 7.13 6.35 -11.54
CA THR A 38 7.50 5.08 -12.18
C THR A 38 9.01 5.02 -12.36
N GLY A 39 9.60 3.85 -12.17
CA GLY A 39 11.03 3.64 -12.27
C GLY A 39 11.37 2.15 -12.31
N GLU A 40 12.57 1.81 -11.91
CA GLU A 40 13.05 0.42 -11.85
C GLU A 40 13.79 0.16 -10.55
N VAL A 41 13.82 -1.09 -10.11
CA VAL A 41 14.62 -1.54 -8.98
C VAL A 41 15.32 -2.84 -9.36
N ASP A 42 16.63 -2.93 -9.12
CA ASP A 42 17.36 -4.20 -9.28
C ASP A 42 17.08 -5.12 -8.08
N LEU A 43 16.59 -6.32 -8.38
CA LEU A 43 16.35 -7.41 -7.45
C LEU A 43 17.32 -8.56 -7.76
N ASN A 44 18.60 -8.35 -7.46
CA ASN A 44 19.69 -9.32 -7.66
C ASN A 44 19.83 -9.73 -9.13
N GLY A 45 20.01 -8.75 -10.02
CA GLY A 45 20.14 -8.95 -11.46
C GLY A 45 18.82 -9.16 -12.21
N THR A 46 17.68 -9.14 -11.51
CA THR A 46 16.35 -9.03 -12.15
C THR A 46 15.86 -7.59 -12.05
N ALA A 47 15.74 -6.89 -13.18
CA ALA A 47 15.11 -5.58 -13.23
C ALA A 47 13.59 -5.70 -12.97
N ALA A 48 13.10 -5.06 -11.93
CA ALA A 48 11.68 -4.98 -11.62
C ALA A 48 11.15 -3.56 -11.85
N ALA A 49 9.97 -3.45 -12.43
CA ALA A 49 9.26 -2.19 -12.58
C ALA A 49 8.83 -1.68 -11.20
N LEU A 50 9.13 -0.42 -10.89
CA LEU A 50 8.87 0.21 -9.59
C LEU A 50 7.83 1.31 -9.77
N ALA A 51 6.84 1.39 -8.88
CA ALA A 51 5.91 2.51 -8.85
C ALA A 51 5.53 2.93 -7.43
N ALA A 52 5.19 4.21 -7.29
CA ALA A 52 4.63 4.78 -6.06
C ALA A 52 3.60 5.85 -6.42
N ILE A 53 2.49 5.91 -5.67
CA ILE A 53 1.64 7.11 -5.66
C ILE A 53 2.10 8.00 -4.53
N VAL A 54 2.31 9.27 -4.84
CA VAL A 54 2.91 10.28 -3.95
C VAL A 54 2.10 11.58 -3.99
N PRO A 55 2.24 12.46 -2.99
CA PRO A 55 1.64 13.79 -3.04
C PRO A 55 2.04 14.58 -4.29
N ASP A 56 1.04 15.21 -4.92
CA ASP A 56 1.19 16.12 -6.06
C ASP A 56 0.41 17.41 -5.75
N PRO A 57 1.06 18.42 -5.12
CA PRO A 57 0.41 19.67 -4.75
C PRO A 57 -0.24 20.42 -5.92
N ASP A 58 0.26 20.19 -7.14
CA ASP A 58 -0.18 20.84 -8.36
C ASP A 58 -1.25 20.03 -9.11
N ASN A 59 -1.74 18.92 -8.51
CA ASN A 59 -2.76 18.08 -9.14
C ASN A 59 -4.02 18.91 -9.47
N ALA A 60 -4.54 18.69 -10.68
CA ALA A 60 -5.74 19.34 -11.20
C ALA A 60 -6.98 19.03 -10.36
N PHE A 61 -7.02 17.86 -9.73
CA PHE A 61 -8.05 17.47 -8.77
C PHE A 61 -7.61 17.85 -7.35
N PRO A 62 -8.28 18.81 -6.68
CA PRO A 62 -7.82 19.28 -5.37
C PRO A 62 -7.84 18.24 -4.25
N ARG A 63 -8.58 17.13 -4.43
CA ARG A 63 -8.80 16.08 -3.42
C ARG A 63 -7.79 14.92 -3.50
N VAL A 64 -6.75 15.06 -4.31
CA VAL A 64 -5.62 14.10 -4.48
C VAL A 64 -4.25 14.75 -4.30
N ARG A 65 -4.21 15.99 -3.79
CA ARG A 65 -2.96 16.75 -3.67
C ARG A 65 -2.04 16.28 -2.55
N GLN A 66 -2.55 15.44 -1.65
CA GLN A 66 -1.84 14.96 -0.46
C GLN A 66 -1.53 13.46 -0.54
N GLY A 67 -1.53 12.90 -1.77
CA GLY A 67 -1.19 11.50 -2.03
C GLY A 67 -2.41 10.57 -2.05
N GLU A 68 -3.63 11.11 -2.00
CA GLU A 68 -4.83 10.31 -2.14
C GLU A 68 -4.91 9.66 -3.52
N VAL A 69 -5.54 8.48 -3.59
CA VAL A 69 -5.77 7.78 -4.86
C VAL A 69 -7.14 8.17 -5.40
N GLY A 70 -7.17 8.90 -6.51
CA GLY A 70 -8.39 9.34 -7.17
C GLY A 70 -8.56 8.75 -8.56
N LEU A 71 -9.22 9.55 -9.42
CA LEU A 71 -9.57 9.16 -10.78
C LEU A 71 -8.32 8.92 -11.63
N LYS A 72 -7.46 9.93 -11.71
CA LYS A 72 -6.29 9.93 -12.59
C LYS A 72 -5.24 8.94 -12.10
N GLU A 73 -5.00 8.90 -10.80
CA GLU A 73 -3.99 8.02 -10.18
C GLU A 73 -4.30 6.54 -10.46
N SER A 74 -5.58 6.17 -10.40
CA SER A 74 -6.00 4.79 -10.69
C SER A 74 -5.93 4.45 -12.17
N LEU A 75 -6.36 5.36 -13.04
CA LEU A 75 -6.30 5.15 -14.50
C LEU A 75 -4.87 5.10 -15.00
N ASP A 76 -3.99 5.97 -14.49
CA ASP A 76 -2.57 5.99 -14.84
C ASP A 76 -1.86 4.73 -14.34
N LEU A 77 -2.15 4.28 -13.11
CA LEU A 77 -1.58 3.04 -12.59
C LEU A 77 -2.02 1.85 -13.46
N ALA A 78 -3.29 1.78 -13.83
CA ALA A 78 -3.80 0.74 -14.74
C ALA A 78 -3.12 0.80 -16.11
N ALA A 79 -2.98 1.99 -16.68
CA ALA A 79 -2.32 2.20 -17.97
C ALA A 79 -0.84 1.81 -17.92
N TRP A 80 -0.13 2.18 -16.85
CA TRP A 80 1.26 1.84 -16.64
C TRP A 80 1.48 0.33 -16.54
N VAL A 81 0.72 -0.36 -15.68
CA VAL A 81 0.83 -1.83 -15.52
C VAL A 81 0.57 -2.56 -16.85
N ASN A 82 -0.44 -2.12 -17.61
CA ASN A 82 -0.79 -2.71 -18.90
C ASN A 82 0.20 -2.33 -20.01
N GLY A 83 0.94 -1.24 -19.85
CA GLY A 83 1.91 -0.73 -20.82
C GLY A 83 3.33 -1.26 -20.63
N LEU A 84 3.59 -2.09 -19.62
CA LEU A 84 4.91 -2.73 -19.43
C LEU A 84 5.18 -3.74 -20.55
N ASP A 85 6.24 -3.51 -21.32
CA ASP A 85 6.59 -4.27 -22.53
C ASP A 85 6.80 -5.78 -22.27
N ASP A 86 7.51 -6.12 -21.19
CA ASP A 86 7.71 -7.50 -20.77
C ASP A 86 6.58 -7.95 -19.83
N PRO A 87 5.72 -8.91 -20.22
CA PRO A 87 4.64 -9.45 -19.39
C PRO A 87 5.10 -10.10 -18.08
N GLN A 88 6.36 -10.55 -18.01
CA GLN A 88 6.92 -11.29 -16.87
C GLN A 88 7.82 -10.42 -15.98
N GLN A 89 8.09 -9.16 -16.38
CA GLN A 89 8.85 -8.23 -15.56
C GLN A 89 8.16 -8.06 -14.20
N PRO A 90 8.83 -8.32 -13.07
CA PRO A 90 8.23 -8.14 -11.76
C PRO A 90 7.85 -6.69 -11.51
N VAL A 91 6.83 -6.48 -10.68
CA VAL A 91 6.37 -5.16 -10.26
C VAL A 91 6.50 -5.02 -8.75
N VAL A 92 7.14 -3.93 -8.30
CA VAL A 92 7.20 -3.51 -6.90
C VAL A 92 6.41 -2.22 -6.74
N LEU A 93 5.41 -2.24 -5.85
CA LEU A 93 4.53 -1.11 -5.56
C LEU A 93 4.87 -0.59 -4.17
N ILE A 94 5.45 0.62 -4.08
CA ILE A 94 5.68 1.31 -2.82
C ILE A 94 4.35 1.90 -2.36
N ILE A 95 3.91 1.53 -1.15
CA ILE A 95 2.60 1.89 -0.60
C ILE A 95 2.77 2.87 0.55
N ASP A 96 2.35 4.11 0.29
CA ASP A 96 2.14 5.18 1.28
C ASP A 96 0.98 6.07 0.79
N VAL A 97 -0.24 5.55 0.90
CA VAL A 97 -1.47 6.18 0.42
C VAL A 97 -2.44 6.42 1.58
N PRO A 98 -2.76 7.69 1.90
CA PRO A 98 -3.51 8.04 3.11
C PRO A 98 -5.01 7.74 3.00
N SER A 99 -5.56 7.72 1.79
CA SER A 99 -6.95 7.31 1.49
C SER A 99 -7.23 7.36 -0.02
N GLN A 100 -8.42 6.90 -0.42
CA GLN A 100 -9.01 7.34 -1.68
C GLN A 100 -9.38 8.83 -1.63
N ALA A 101 -9.47 9.48 -2.78
CA ALA A 101 -9.88 10.86 -2.86
C ALA A 101 -11.35 11.04 -2.45
N TYR A 102 -11.61 11.87 -1.43
CA TYR A 102 -12.98 12.14 -0.96
C TYR A 102 -13.50 13.46 -1.51
N GLY A 103 -14.30 13.44 -2.58
CA GLY A 103 -14.88 14.68 -3.11
C GLY A 103 -16.06 14.48 -4.06
N TYR A 104 -16.82 15.56 -4.26
CA TYR A 104 -18.00 15.55 -5.13
C TYR A 104 -17.64 15.26 -6.59
N VAL A 105 -16.54 15.84 -7.08
CA VAL A 105 -16.08 15.65 -8.47
C VAL A 105 -15.67 14.20 -8.68
N GLU A 106 -14.94 13.63 -7.73
CA GLU A 106 -14.48 12.25 -7.74
C GLU A 106 -15.67 11.28 -7.77
N GLU A 107 -16.68 11.50 -6.92
CA GLU A 107 -17.92 10.70 -6.93
C GLU A 107 -18.72 10.87 -8.23
N LEU A 108 -18.86 12.11 -8.72
CA LEU A 108 -19.61 12.41 -9.95
C LEU A 108 -19.03 11.68 -11.16
N PHE A 109 -17.71 11.57 -11.24
CA PHE A 109 -17.01 10.87 -12.32
C PHE A 109 -16.76 9.38 -12.04
N GLY A 110 -17.31 8.84 -10.93
CA GLY A 110 -17.26 7.43 -10.62
C GLY A 110 -15.88 6.97 -10.15
N ILE A 111 -15.36 7.56 -9.08
CA ILE A 111 -14.11 7.15 -8.43
C ILE A 111 -14.06 5.64 -8.14
N ASN A 112 -15.18 5.04 -7.73
CA ASN A 112 -15.27 3.60 -7.53
C ASN A 112 -14.93 2.80 -8.80
N TYR A 113 -15.33 3.27 -9.98
CA TYR A 113 -14.98 2.65 -11.27
C TYR A 113 -13.51 2.90 -11.60
N ALA A 114 -13.00 4.11 -11.36
CA ALA A 114 -11.59 4.41 -11.59
C ALA A 114 -10.67 3.49 -10.76
N LEU A 115 -10.92 3.35 -9.45
CA LEU A 115 -10.18 2.44 -8.58
C LEU A 115 -10.30 0.98 -9.04
N ALA A 116 -11.48 0.57 -9.53
CA ALA A 116 -11.66 -0.78 -10.07
C ALA A 116 -10.77 -1.05 -11.31
N THR A 117 -10.37 -0.02 -12.06
CA THR A 117 -9.50 -0.21 -13.24
C THR A 117 -8.09 -0.64 -12.86
N SER A 118 -7.48 -0.02 -11.84
CA SER A 118 -6.16 -0.42 -11.34
C SER A 118 -6.22 -1.76 -10.60
N VAL A 119 -7.29 -2.01 -9.82
CA VAL A 119 -7.53 -3.35 -9.25
C VAL A 119 -7.53 -4.40 -10.36
N ASN A 120 -8.29 -4.18 -11.43
CA ASN A 120 -8.38 -5.12 -12.54
C ASN A 120 -7.02 -5.30 -13.24
N ALA A 121 -6.31 -4.21 -13.55
CA ALA A 121 -5.00 -4.29 -14.20
C ALA A 121 -3.99 -5.11 -13.39
N LEU A 122 -3.87 -4.82 -12.08
CA LEU A 122 -2.98 -5.56 -11.19
C LEU A 122 -3.41 -7.02 -11.03
N ALA A 123 -4.71 -7.29 -10.88
CA ALA A 123 -5.23 -8.65 -10.75
C ALA A 123 -4.97 -9.47 -12.02
N GLN A 124 -5.23 -8.91 -13.21
CA GLN A 124 -4.99 -9.57 -14.49
C GLN A 124 -3.49 -9.81 -14.70
N ALA A 125 -2.64 -8.82 -14.43
CA ALA A 125 -1.20 -8.98 -14.52
C ALA A 125 -0.70 -10.13 -13.62
N ARG A 126 -1.14 -10.15 -12.36
CA ARG A 126 -0.83 -11.24 -11.41
C ARG A 126 -1.32 -12.60 -11.92
N LEU A 127 -2.58 -12.69 -12.32
CA LEU A 127 -3.19 -13.96 -12.78
C LEU A 127 -2.54 -14.49 -14.07
N ASN A 128 -1.96 -13.60 -14.88
CA ASN A 128 -1.16 -13.94 -16.06
C ASN A 128 0.32 -14.23 -15.73
N GLY A 129 0.65 -14.43 -14.45
CA GLY A 129 1.96 -14.87 -13.98
C GLY A 129 2.95 -13.75 -13.68
N ARG A 130 2.60 -12.48 -13.85
CA ARG A 130 3.49 -11.37 -13.48
C ARG A 130 3.68 -11.35 -11.96
N PRO A 131 4.92 -11.40 -11.43
CA PRO A 131 5.15 -11.25 -9.99
C PRO A 131 4.85 -9.82 -9.54
N ILE A 132 3.99 -9.65 -8.54
CA ILE A 132 3.67 -8.34 -7.96
C ILE A 132 3.94 -8.37 -6.45
N ILE A 133 4.76 -7.42 -5.98
CA ILE A 133 5.08 -7.24 -4.57
C ILE A 133 4.59 -5.85 -4.13
N SER A 134 3.83 -5.79 -3.05
CA SER A 134 3.56 -4.52 -2.36
C SER A 134 4.55 -4.34 -1.24
N PHE A 135 5.14 -3.15 -1.15
CA PHE A 135 6.03 -2.77 -0.07
C PHE A 135 5.42 -1.59 0.68
N ILE A 136 4.83 -1.87 1.85
CA ILE A 136 4.17 -0.86 2.70
C ILE A 136 5.24 -0.14 3.50
N VAL A 137 5.41 1.15 3.21
CA VAL A 137 6.40 2.02 3.87
C VAL A 137 5.77 3.15 4.69
N GLY A 138 4.44 3.29 4.60
CA GLY A 138 3.67 4.27 5.34
C GLY A 138 2.19 3.88 5.39
N ASN A 139 1.31 4.81 5.01
CA ASN A 139 -0.12 4.57 5.03
C ASN A 139 -0.57 3.57 3.95
N ALA A 140 -1.50 2.68 4.29
CA ALA A 140 -2.12 1.74 3.36
C ALA A 140 -3.63 1.67 3.66
N ILE A 141 -4.36 2.72 3.25
CA ILE A 141 -5.72 2.97 3.73
C ILE A 141 -6.78 2.72 2.66
N SER A 142 -7.78 1.92 3.02
CA SER A 142 -9.09 1.81 2.37
C SER A 142 -9.04 1.49 0.88
N GLY A 143 -9.88 2.17 0.08
CA GLY A 143 -9.96 2.01 -1.37
C GLY A 143 -8.64 2.29 -2.08
N ALA A 144 -7.78 3.15 -1.52
CA ALA A 144 -6.47 3.40 -2.10
C ALA A 144 -5.59 2.15 -2.03
N PHE A 145 -5.42 1.54 -0.85
CA PHE A 145 -4.63 0.32 -0.76
C PHE A 145 -5.27 -0.86 -1.53
N LEU A 146 -6.60 -0.92 -1.61
CA LEU A 146 -7.29 -1.88 -2.48
C LEU A 146 -6.87 -1.74 -3.93
N ALA A 147 -6.82 -0.50 -4.42
CA ALA A 147 -6.54 -0.14 -5.80
C ALA A 147 -5.05 -0.22 -6.18
N THR A 148 -4.14 -0.09 -5.22
CA THR A 148 -2.71 0.06 -5.50
C THR A 148 -1.85 -1.09 -5.00
N GLY A 149 -2.28 -1.86 -4.00
CA GLY A 149 -1.40 -2.86 -3.38
C GLY A 149 -2.06 -4.20 -3.07
N LEU A 150 -3.34 -4.25 -2.69
CA LEU A 150 -3.96 -5.50 -2.23
C LEU A 150 -4.10 -6.60 -3.31
N GLN A 151 -3.72 -6.33 -4.55
CA GLN A 151 -3.63 -7.33 -5.62
C GLN A 151 -2.25 -8.00 -5.75
N SER A 152 -1.27 -7.68 -4.90
CA SER A 152 0.07 -8.28 -4.94
C SER A 152 0.10 -9.75 -4.48
N ASN A 153 1.01 -10.54 -5.04
CA ASN A 153 1.27 -11.91 -4.59
C ASN A 153 1.83 -11.94 -3.17
N ARG A 154 2.70 -10.98 -2.83
CA ARG A 154 3.35 -10.84 -1.51
C ARG A 154 3.29 -9.39 -1.05
N ILE A 155 3.09 -9.23 0.26
CA ILE A 155 3.06 -7.93 0.93
C ILE A 155 4.21 -7.92 1.92
N VAL A 156 5.18 -7.03 1.71
CA VAL A 156 6.24 -6.71 2.65
C VAL A 156 5.85 -5.40 3.34
N ALA A 157 6.09 -5.28 4.65
CA ALA A 157 5.77 -4.07 5.39
C ALA A 157 6.95 -3.61 6.26
N LEU A 158 7.12 -2.30 6.40
CA LEU A 158 7.98 -1.76 7.43
C LEU A 158 7.28 -1.79 8.80
N ASP A 159 8.07 -1.91 9.86
CA ASP A 159 7.64 -1.83 11.25
C ASP A 159 8.10 -0.51 11.87
N HIS A 160 7.26 0.52 11.74
CA HIS A 160 7.39 1.78 12.44
C HIS A 160 6.01 2.44 12.59
N GLU A 161 5.91 3.46 13.45
CA GLU A 161 4.64 4.13 13.80
C GLU A 161 3.93 4.81 12.61
N GLY A 162 4.66 5.07 11.53
CA GLY A 162 4.13 5.65 10.30
C GLY A 162 3.35 4.65 9.44
N VAL A 163 3.50 3.34 9.68
CA VAL A 163 2.76 2.31 8.95
C VAL A 163 1.39 2.07 9.56
N GLN A 164 0.35 2.41 8.80
CA GLN A 164 -1.05 2.22 9.18
C GLN A 164 -1.83 1.53 8.07
N VAL A 165 -2.48 0.39 8.37
CA VAL A 165 -3.27 -0.38 7.39
C VAL A 165 -4.74 -0.52 7.81
N GLN A 166 -5.64 0.27 7.22
CA GLN A 166 -7.03 0.43 7.71
C GLN A 166 -8.09 0.41 6.62
N VAL A 167 -9.35 0.23 7.00
CA VAL A 167 -10.51 0.51 6.14
C VAL A 167 -10.88 1.99 6.11
N MET A 168 -10.57 2.76 7.15
CA MET A 168 -10.87 4.19 7.24
C MET A 168 -10.03 4.87 8.33
N SER A 169 -9.97 6.20 8.34
CA SER A 169 -9.29 6.94 9.42
C SER A 169 -10.00 6.79 10.77
N LYS A 170 -9.25 6.91 11.87
CA LYS A 170 -9.80 6.86 13.24
C LYS A 170 -10.97 7.83 13.44
N LYS A 171 -10.84 9.06 12.91
CA LYS A 171 -11.88 10.10 12.98
C LYS A 171 -13.16 9.70 12.25
N ALA A 172 -13.04 9.08 11.07
CA ALA A 172 -14.20 8.60 10.32
C ALA A 172 -14.86 7.40 11.04
N ALA A 173 -14.06 6.46 11.54
CA ALA A 173 -14.55 5.31 12.31
C ALA A 173 -15.32 5.75 13.57
N ALA A 174 -14.78 6.71 14.32
CA ALA A 174 -15.40 7.24 15.53
C ALA A 174 -16.77 7.84 15.22
N ARG A 175 -16.83 8.67 14.17
CA ARG A 175 -18.07 9.30 13.71
C ARG A 175 -19.13 8.28 13.27
N ILE A 176 -18.74 7.28 12.48
CA ILE A 176 -19.69 6.30 11.93
C ILE A 176 -20.19 5.35 13.02
N THR A 177 -19.30 4.89 13.89
CA THR A 177 -19.64 3.94 14.96
C THR A 177 -20.27 4.61 16.18
N GLN A 178 -20.38 5.94 16.17
CA GLN A 178 -20.86 6.76 17.30
C GLN A 178 -20.07 6.50 18.59
N ARG A 179 -18.74 6.41 18.45
CA ARG A 179 -17.78 6.23 19.55
C ARG A 179 -16.78 7.36 19.57
N THR A 180 -16.09 7.55 20.69
CA THR A 180 -14.92 8.44 20.73
C THR A 180 -13.69 7.74 20.13
N VAL A 181 -12.64 8.51 19.82
CA VAL A 181 -11.38 7.93 19.33
C VAL A 181 -10.74 7.05 20.40
N GLU A 182 -10.83 7.48 21.66
CA GLU A 182 -10.31 6.75 22.81
C GLU A 182 -11.02 5.40 23.01
N GLU A 183 -12.33 5.33 22.78
CA GLU A 183 -13.07 4.07 22.82
C GLU A 183 -12.65 3.12 21.69
N LEU A 184 -12.31 3.66 20.51
CA LEU A 184 -11.78 2.85 19.41
C LEU A 184 -10.37 2.35 19.69
N ASP A 185 -9.50 3.19 20.24
CA ASP A 185 -8.14 2.80 20.62
C ASP A 185 -8.17 1.68 21.68
N LYS A 186 -9.05 1.80 22.68
CA LYS A 186 -9.24 0.74 23.67
C LYS A 186 -9.80 -0.56 23.08
N ALA A 187 -10.69 -0.46 22.09
CA ALA A 187 -11.20 -1.64 21.40
C ALA A 187 -10.11 -2.34 20.58
N ALA A 188 -9.24 -1.57 19.92
CA ALA A 188 -8.12 -2.04 19.13
C ALA A 188 -7.10 -2.87 19.94
N GLU A 189 -6.91 -2.58 21.22
CA GLU A 189 -6.03 -3.37 22.12
C GLU A 189 -6.44 -4.84 22.23
N SER A 190 -7.75 -5.12 22.12
CA SER A 190 -8.32 -6.47 22.30
C SER A 190 -8.72 -7.15 20.99
N VAL A 191 -8.86 -6.40 19.91
CA VAL A 191 -9.30 -6.88 18.60
C VAL A 191 -8.30 -6.43 17.53
N PRO A 192 -7.32 -7.28 17.16
CA PRO A 192 -6.29 -6.92 16.17
C PRO A 192 -6.86 -6.42 14.83
N ALA A 193 -8.02 -6.94 14.41
CA ALA A 193 -8.70 -6.50 13.18
C ALA A 193 -9.26 -5.07 13.25
N MET A 194 -9.29 -4.45 14.43
CA MET A 194 -9.66 -3.04 14.65
C MET A 194 -8.45 -2.14 14.91
N ALA A 195 -7.25 -2.73 15.02
CA ALA A 195 -6.03 -2.01 15.34
C ALA A 195 -5.45 -1.28 14.12
N PHE A 196 -4.76 -0.18 14.42
CA PHE A 196 -4.35 0.79 13.41
C PHE A 196 -2.90 0.65 12.92
N ASP A 197 -2.12 -0.21 13.53
CA ASP A 197 -0.69 -0.34 13.29
C ASP A 197 -0.38 -1.48 12.31
N GLY A 198 0.75 -1.34 11.61
CA GLY A 198 1.27 -2.37 10.70
C GLY A 198 1.56 -3.71 11.39
N ALA A 199 2.00 -3.69 12.65
CA ALA A 199 2.29 -4.90 13.41
C ALA A 199 1.03 -5.76 13.61
N SER A 200 -0.08 -5.15 14.01
CA SER A 200 -1.38 -5.82 14.13
C SER A 200 -1.86 -6.35 12.78
N PHE A 201 -1.70 -5.60 11.69
CA PHE A 201 -2.03 -6.08 10.35
C PHE A 201 -1.19 -7.32 9.95
N ALA A 202 0.09 -7.37 10.31
CA ALA A 202 0.94 -8.53 10.05
C ALA A 202 0.40 -9.80 10.75
N THR A 203 -0.15 -9.66 11.97
CA THR A 203 -0.78 -10.79 12.69
C THR A 203 -2.05 -11.34 12.03
N LEU A 204 -2.61 -10.66 11.03
CA LEU A 204 -3.75 -11.15 10.25
C LEU A 204 -3.35 -12.13 9.14
N GLY A 205 -2.04 -12.35 8.95
CA GLY A 205 -1.50 -13.37 8.06
C GLY A 205 -1.45 -13.01 6.57
N ALA A 206 -1.66 -11.75 6.21
CA ALA A 206 -1.54 -11.26 4.84
C ALA A 206 -0.14 -10.75 4.47
N VAL A 207 0.67 -10.36 5.46
CA VAL A 207 2.04 -9.85 5.29
C VAL A 207 2.99 -11.04 5.25
N SER A 208 3.83 -11.10 4.22
CA SER A 208 4.83 -12.16 4.07
C SER A 208 6.08 -11.91 4.90
N GLU A 209 6.53 -10.65 4.98
CA GLU A 209 7.74 -10.27 5.70
C GLU A 209 7.59 -8.87 6.29
N VAL A 210 8.20 -8.67 7.46
CA VAL A 210 8.23 -7.39 8.19
C VAL A 210 9.68 -6.95 8.37
N ILE A 211 9.96 -5.68 8.09
CA ILE A 211 11.30 -5.10 8.19
C ILE A 211 11.26 -3.97 9.22
N THR A 212 12.13 -3.99 10.22
CA THR A 212 12.29 -2.87 11.16
C THR A 212 13.39 -1.94 10.63
N PRO A 213 13.06 -0.76 10.07
CA PRO A 213 14.06 0.17 9.55
C PRO A 213 14.73 0.96 10.68
N GLN A 214 15.97 1.39 10.47
CA GLN A 214 16.68 2.33 11.33
C GLN A 214 16.15 3.75 11.16
N ASN A 215 15.90 4.18 9.93
CA ASN A 215 15.33 5.49 9.64
C ASN A 215 14.26 5.41 8.54
N PRO A 216 12.97 5.28 8.88
CA PRO A 216 11.91 5.15 7.89
C PRO A 216 11.72 6.41 7.03
N GLU A 217 12.01 7.61 7.55
CA GLU A 217 11.84 8.88 6.82
C GLU A 217 12.94 9.15 5.80
N ALA A 218 14.15 8.62 6.05
CA ALA A 218 15.30 8.70 5.18
C ALA A 218 16.09 7.39 5.28
N PRO A 219 15.73 6.35 4.49
CA PRO A 219 16.29 5.01 4.63
C PRO A 219 17.82 5.03 4.49
N THR A 220 18.49 4.40 5.44
CA THR A 220 19.94 4.21 5.42
C THR A 220 20.33 3.15 4.39
N GLU A 221 21.62 3.05 4.06
CA GLU A 221 22.11 1.97 3.19
C GLU A 221 21.78 0.58 3.75
N GLU A 222 21.83 0.41 5.08
CA GLU A 222 21.47 -0.85 5.74
C GLU A 222 19.96 -1.16 5.61
N ASP A 223 19.12 -0.14 5.69
CA ASP A 223 17.68 -0.26 5.43
C ASP A 223 17.40 -0.69 3.99
N LEU A 224 18.11 -0.09 3.02
CA LEU A 224 17.98 -0.40 1.61
C LEU A 224 18.47 -1.81 1.28
N GLU A 225 19.60 -2.24 1.84
CA GLU A 225 20.11 -3.61 1.67
C GLU A 225 19.15 -4.64 2.26
N THR A 226 18.59 -4.37 3.43
CA THR A 226 17.58 -5.23 4.06
C THR A 226 16.31 -5.30 3.23
N ALA A 227 15.83 -4.16 2.72
CA ALA A 227 14.68 -4.10 1.83
C ALA A 227 14.91 -4.85 0.52
N ARG A 228 16.03 -4.62 -0.18
CA ARG A 228 16.38 -5.33 -1.42
C ARG A 228 16.45 -6.84 -1.18
N LYS A 229 17.14 -7.28 -0.13
CA LYS A 229 17.23 -8.70 0.24
C LYS A 229 15.86 -9.31 0.47
N THR A 230 14.97 -8.61 1.17
CA THR A 230 13.61 -9.08 1.47
C THR A 230 12.75 -9.14 0.20
N LEU A 231 12.83 -8.13 -0.67
CA LEU A 231 12.13 -8.10 -1.96
C LEU A 231 12.63 -9.22 -2.90
N VAL A 232 13.93 -9.52 -2.90
CA VAL A 232 14.52 -10.65 -3.62
C VAL A 232 13.95 -11.98 -3.10
N GLY A 233 13.86 -12.14 -1.77
CA GLY A 233 13.26 -13.31 -1.14
C GLY A 233 11.79 -13.47 -1.55
N ALA A 234 11.00 -12.40 -1.45
CA ALA A 234 9.60 -12.39 -1.86
C ALA A 234 9.43 -12.73 -3.35
N LEU A 235 10.29 -12.19 -4.24
CA LEU A 235 10.27 -12.53 -5.66
C LEU A 235 10.61 -14.01 -5.90
N GLY A 236 11.60 -14.55 -5.19
CA GLY A 236 11.97 -15.96 -5.25
C GLY A 236 10.81 -16.87 -4.83
N ASP A 237 10.13 -16.52 -3.74
CA ASP A 237 8.97 -17.25 -3.24
C ASP A 237 7.81 -17.24 -4.26
N ILE A 238 7.47 -16.07 -4.84
CA ILE A 238 6.45 -15.96 -5.90
C ILE A 238 6.78 -16.84 -7.10
N ARG A 239 8.04 -16.87 -7.54
CA ARG A 239 8.48 -17.67 -8.70
C ARG A 239 8.46 -19.17 -8.42
N SER A 240 8.60 -19.57 -7.16
CA SER A 240 8.52 -20.97 -6.75
C SER A 240 7.08 -21.47 -6.59
N ASP A 241 6.12 -20.55 -6.48
CA ASP A 241 4.70 -20.82 -6.29
C ASP A 241 3.99 -20.94 -7.64
N SER A 242 3.37 -22.11 -7.89
CA SER A 242 2.56 -22.32 -9.10
C SER A 242 1.18 -21.67 -9.02
N ASP A 243 0.73 -21.23 -7.83
CA ASP A 243 -0.54 -20.55 -7.64
C ASP A 243 -0.38 -19.03 -7.72
N HIS A 244 -1.01 -18.43 -8.73
CA HIS A 244 -1.02 -16.98 -8.92
C HIS A 244 -2.16 -16.28 -8.17
N SER A 245 -2.93 -17.01 -7.36
CA SER A 245 -3.98 -16.46 -6.51
C SER A 245 -3.41 -15.73 -5.29
N LEU A 246 -4.30 -15.28 -4.40
CA LEU A 246 -3.93 -14.64 -3.12
C LEU A 246 -3.99 -15.62 -1.95
N ARG A 247 -3.93 -16.93 -2.24
CA ARG A 247 -4.11 -18.00 -1.27
C ARG A 247 -3.04 -18.03 -0.17
N SER A 248 -1.82 -17.57 -0.45
CA SER A 248 -0.75 -17.44 0.54
C SER A 248 -1.19 -16.67 1.81
N ARG A 249 -2.13 -15.71 1.67
CA ARG A 249 -2.72 -14.92 2.78
C ARG A 249 -3.68 -15.72 3.69
N LEU A 250 -3.80 -17.01 3.45
CA LEU A 250 -4.62 -17.96 4.22
C LEU A 250 -3.80 -19.14 4.75
N GLU A 251 -2.55 -19.29 4.31
CA GLU A 251 -1.69 -20.44 4.63
C GLU A 251 -0.60 -20.11 5.65
N SER A 252 -0.40 -18.82 5.94
CA SER A 252 0.46 -18.39 7.03
C SER A 252 -0.07 -18.89 8.37
N LYS A 253 0.85 -19.10 9.31
CA LYS A 253 0.53 -19.51 10.68
C LYS A 253 -0.44 -18.51 11.33
N GLU A 254 -0.17 -17.23 11.13
CA GLU A 254 -0.97 -16.09 11.58
C GLU A 254 -2.39 -16.16 11.01
N ALA A 255 -2.57 -16.54 9.74
CA ALA A 255 -3.88 -16.68 9.13
C ALA A 255 -4.67 -17.87 9.69
N HIS A 256 -4.01 -18.98 10.07
CA HIS A 256 -4.71 -20.11 10.69
C HIS A 256 -5.33 -19.74 12.03
N ASP A 257 -4.68 -18.87 12.81
CA ASP A 257 -5.20 -18.38 14.08
C ASP A 257 -6.22 -17.25 13.88
N SER A 258 -5.85 -16.20 13.16
CA SER A 258 -6.65 -14.97 13.02
C SER A 258 -7.79 -15.08 12.00
N ARG A 259 -7.70 -16.00 11.04
CA ARG A 259 -8.65 -16.17 9.93
C ARG A 259 -9.28 -17.57 9.90
N ALA A 260 -9.30 -18.29 11.02
CA ALA A 260 -9.90 -19.61 11.15
C ALA A 260 -11.33 -19.70 10.55
N LEU A 261 -12.17 -18.68 10.78
CA LEU A 261 -13.52 -18.63 10.21
C LEU A 261 -13.52 -18.41 8.69
N SER A 262 -12.58 -17.62 8.16
CA SER A 262 -12.43 -17.44 6.70
C SER A 262 -12.02 -18.74 6.00
N LEU A 263 -11.19 -19.55 6.66
CA LEU A 263 -10.82 -20.89 6.21
C LEU A 263 -12.02 -21.83 6.27
N LYS A 264 -12.75 -21.82 7.39
CA LYS A 264 -13.92 -22.70 7.56
C LYS A 264 -15.02 -22.41 6.54
N VAL A 265 -15.28 -21.14 6.23
CA VAL A 265 -16.25 -20.77 5.18
C VAL A 265 -15.87 -21.39 3.84
N ARG A 266 -14.60 -21.33 3.44
CA ARG A 266 -14.13 -21.92 2.17
C ARG A 266 -14.27 -23.44 2.15
N GLU A 267 -13.89 -24.10 3.24
CA GLU A 267 -14.07 -25.54 3.41
C GLU A 267 -15.54 -25.95 3.22
N VAL A 268 -16.45 -25.25 3.91
CA VAL A 268 -17.89 -25.54 3.87
C VAL A 268 -18.50 -25.26 2.50
N VAL A 269 -18.11 -24.15 1.85
CA VAL A 269 -18.55 -23.83 0.49
C VAL A 269 -18.08 -24.91 -0.49
N ASN A 270 -16.81 -25.32 -0.44
CA ASN A 270 -16.28 -26.36 -1.33
C ASN A 270 -16.93 -27.73 -1.10
N ALA A 271 -17.33 -28.05 0.13
CA ALA A 271 -18.01 -29.30 0.44
C ALA A 271 -19.47 -29.34 -0.07
N GLN A 272 -20.07 -28.19 -0.38
CA GLN A 272 -21.47 -28.04 -0.80
C GLN A 272 -21.64 -27.55 -2.24
N TRP A 273 -20.55 -27.28 -2.95
CA TRP A 273 -20.54 -26.81 -4.35
C TRP A 273 -20.77 -27.97 -5.33
#